data_AF-A0A9W9ZU85-F1
#
_entry.id   AF-A0A9W9ZU85-F1
#
_cell.length_a   1.000
_cell.length_b   1.000
_cell.length_c   1.000
_cell.angle_alpha   90.00
_cell.angle_beta   90.00
_cell.angle_gamma   90.00
#
_symmetry.space_group_name_H-M   'P 1'
#
loop_
_entity.id
_entity.type
_entity.pdbx_description
1 polymer ?
#
loop_
_entity_poly.entity_id
_entity_poly.type
_entity_poly.pdbx_seq_one_letter_code
_entity_poly.pdbx_strand_id
1 'polypeptide(L)'
;MVTDPNSILFTMDLHLDIPYHFLDDVRKHCVQSKVVYTPLLVRLSCGATTHQLSGRWEIQGYGLMAIYKSDWDRIGGMNVEEFKDKWGGEDWEICDRILMDGMEIERLKMMHLFHYFHTKKGLWTSASNTIQDQSEQYWL
;
A
#
# COMPACT_ATOMS: atom_id res chain seq x y z
N MET A 1 17.11 -9.84 7.67
CA MET A 1 15.76 -10.13 7.13
C MET A 1 14.93 -10.77 8.23
N VAL A 2 13.61 -10.58 8.24
CA VAL A 2 12.70 -11.25 9.19
C VAL A 2 12.68 -12.75 8.90
N THR A 3 12.82 -13.61 9.91
CA THR A 3 12.95 -15.08 9.73
C THR A 3 11.85 -15.88 10.42
N ASP A 4 11.16 -15.31 11.40
CA ASP A 4 10.06 -15.99 12.09
C ASP A 4 8.82 -16.05 11.18
N PRO A 5 8.30 -17.25 10.83
CA PRO A 5 7.14 -17.40 9.96
C PRO A 5 5.85 -16.82 10.55
N ASN A 6 5.77 -16.65 11.88
CA ASN A 6 4.59 -16.12 12.57
C ASN A 6 4.64 -14.59 12.77
N SER A 7 5.68 -13.94 12.25
CA SER A 7 5.75 -12.48 12.23
C SER A 7 4.84 -11.90 11.16
N ILE A 8 4.16 -10.79 11.46
CA ILE A 8 3.46 -9.98 10.46
C ILE A 8 4.49 -9.06 9.80
N LEU A 9 4.60 -9.14 8.48
CA LEU A 9 5.28 -8.14 7.67
C LEU A 9 4.31 -7.02 7.36
N PHE A 10 4.76 -5.77 7.48
CA PHE A 10 3.99 -4.62 7.02
C PHE A 10 4.80 -3.83 5.99
N THR A 11 4.31 -3.73 4.76
CA THR A 11 4.87 -2.85 3.73
C THR A 11 4.18 -1.50 3.79
N MET A 12 4.94 -0.40 3.70
CA MET A 12 4.39 0.96 3.76
C MET A 12 5.28 1.97 3.04
N ASP A 13 4.67 3.09 2.65
CA ASP A 13 5.39 4.29 2.22
C ASP A 13 6.10 4.99 3.39
N LEU A 14 7.08 5.82 3.05
CA LEU A 14 7.85 6.59 4.03
C LEU A 14 7.15 7.88 4.50
N HIS A 15 6.25 8.45 3.69
CA HIS A 15 5.65 9.77 3.94
C HIS A 15 4.25 9.65 4.53
N LEU A 16 4.17 9.05 5.73
CA LEU A 16 2.91 8.79 6.43
C LEU A 16 2.83 9.51 7.78
N ASP A 17 1.62 9.92 8.16
CA ASP A 17 1.25 10.15 9.56
C ASP A 17 0.48 8.92 10.04
N ILE A 18 1.00 8.25 11.09
CA ILE A 18 0.56 6.92 11.53
C ILE A 18 -0.11 7.04 12.91
N PRO A 19 -1.35 6.55 13.07
CA PRO A 19 -2.06 6.67 14.33
C PRO A 19 -1.52 5.71 15.40
N TYR A 20 -1.72 6.04 16.67
CA TYR A 20 -1.23 5.22 17.80
C TYR A 20 -1.82 3.80 17.84
N HIS A 21 -3.03 3.60 17.29
CA HIS A 21 -3.73 2.30 17.26
C HIS A 21 -3.35 1.45 16.03
N PHE A 22 -2.43 1.93 15.20
CA PHE A 22 -2.05 1.28 13.94
C PHE A 22 -1.66 -0.20 14.11
N LEU A 23 -0.78 -0.50 15.08
CA LEU A 23 -0.31 -1.88 15.28
C LEU A 23 -1.41 -2.81 15.80
N ASP A 24 -2.34 -2.29 16.58
CA ASP A 24 -3.45 -3.08 17.11
C ASP A 24 -4.43 -3.44 15.99
N ASP A 25 -4.75 -2.49 15.12
CA ASP A 25 -5.56 -2.74 13.92
C ASP A 25 -4.88 -3.74 12.98
N VAL A 26 -3.59 -3.57 12.71
CA VAL A 26 -2.81 -4.51 11.88
C VAL A 26 -2.89 -5.94 12.42
N ARG A 27 -2.66 -6.12 13.72
CA ARG A 27 -2.69 -7.45 14.37
C ARG A 27 -4.08 -8.06 14.43
N LYS A 28 -5.10 -7.22 14.55
CA LYS A 28 -6.50 -7.66 14.63
C LYS A 28 -7.02 -8.15 13.29
N HIS A 29 -6.62 -7.49 12.20
CA HIS A 29 -7.20 -7.68 10.88
C HIS A 29 -6.36 -8.59 9.96
N CYS A 30 -5.06 -8.72 10.21
CA CYS A 30 -4.22 -9.70 9.50
C CYS A 30 -4.36 -11.09 10.15
N VAL A 31 -4.80 -12.08 9.37
CA VAL A 31 -5.03 -13.45 9.88
C VAL A 31 -4.25 -14.43 9.02
N GLN A 32 -3.32 -15.15 9.65
CA GLN A 32 -2.43 -16.10 8.98
C GLN A 32 -3.20 -17.13 8.13
N SER A 33 -2.74 -17.32 6.90
CA SER A 33 -3.31 -18.21 5.89
C SER A 33 -4.77 -17.90 5.51
N LYS A 34 -5.27 -16.70 5.82
CA LYS A 34 -6.67 -16.33 5.58
C LYS A 34 -6.86 -14.92 5.06
N VAL A 35 -6.34 -13.92 5.77
CA VAL A 35 -6.63 -12.51 5.51
C VAL A 35 -5.35 -11.68 5.49
N VAL A 36 -5.09 -11.06 4.35
CA VAL A 36 -4.13 -9.98 4.19
C VAL A 36 -4.86 -8.66 4.45
N TYR A 37 -4.28 -7.79 5.27
CA TYR A 37 -4.92 -6.53 5.64
C TYR A 37 -4.25 -5.33 4.96
N THR A 38 -5.04 -4.52 4.27
CA THR A 38 -4.59 -3.30 3.55
C THR A 38 -5.44 -2.13 4.02
N PRO A 39 -4.95 -1.33 4.99
CA PRO A 39 -5.70 -0.19 5.50
C PRO A 39 -5.84 0.87 4.42
N LEU A 40 -7.05 1.41 4.28
CA LEU A 40 -7.26 2.61 3.48
C LEU A 40 -6.81 3.82 4.29
N LEU A 41 -5.95 4.62 3.68
CA LEU A 41 -5.48 5.90 4.21
C LEU A 41 -6.13 7.07 3.48
N VAL A 42 -5.98 8.26 4.03
CA VAL A 42 -6.31 9.50 3.31
C VAL A 42 -5.04 10.05 2.64
N ARG A 43 -5.04 10.12 1.32
CA ARG A 43 -4.00 10.79 0.53
C ARG A 43 -4.27 12.29 0.58
N LEU A 44 -3.38 13.02 1.23
CA LEU A 44 -3.47 14.47 1.35
C LEU A 44 -3.24 15.13 -0.01
N SER A 45 -3.93 16.24 -0.25
CA SER A 45 -3.69 17.11 -1.41
C SER A 45 -2.35 17.83 -1.28
N CYS A 46 -1.79 18.33 -2.39
CA CYS A 46 -0.58 19.15 -2.36
C CYS A 46 -0.76 20.35 -1.40
N GLY A 47 0.20 20.55 -0.49
CA GLY A 47 0.19 21.61 0.50
C GLY A 47 -0.75 21.39 1.71
N ALA A 48 -1.54 20.32 1.74
CA ALA A 48 -2.38 19.99 2.88
C ALA A 48 -1.57 19.36 4.03
N THR A 49 -2.09 19.47 5.25
CA THR A 49 -1.48 18.92 6.47
C THR A 49 -2.52 18.16 7.28
N THR A 50 -2.09 17.44 8.32
CA THR A 50 -3.02 16.72 9.21
C THR A 50 -3.84 17.66 10.11
N HIS A 51 -3.45 18.93 10.21
CA HIS A 51 -4.23 19.99 10.88
C HIS A 51 -5.24 20.67 9.95
N GLN A 52 -4.96 20.72 8.64
CA GLN A 52 -5.84 21.28 7.63
C GLN A 52 -6.14 20.21 6.58
N LEU A 53 -7.15 19.40 6.89
CA LEU A 53 -7.49 18.21 6.11
C LEU A 53 -8.09 18.60 4.75
N SER A 54 -7.29 18.37 3.71
CA SER A 54 -7.73 18.31 2.32
C SER A 54 -7.09 17.09 1.69
N GLY A 55 -7.90 16.19 1.16
CA GLY A 55 -7.43 14.91 0.62
C GLY A 55 -8.58 13.99 0.25
N ARG A 56 -8.23 12.76 -0.12
CA ARG A 56 -9.20 11.72 -0.51
C ARG A 56 -8.78 10.37 0.03
N TRP A 57 -9.75 9.48 0.23
CA TRP A 57 -9.45 8.08 0.53
C TRP A 57 -8.71 7.44 -0.66
N GLU A 58 -7.58 6.79 -0.39
CA GLU A 58 -6.84 6.03 -1.40
C GLU A 58 -7.46 4.64 -1.54
N ILE A 59 -8.42 4.52 -2.46
CA ILE A 59 -9.18 3.28 -2.70
C ILE A 59 -8.55 2.40 -3.79
N GLN A 60 -7.60 2.91 -4.57
CA GLN A 60 -7.02 2.16 -5.70
C GLN A 60 -5.67 1.53 -5.35
N GLY A 61 -4.89 2.18 -4.49
CA GLY A 61 -3.57 1.67 -4.10
C GLY A 61 -3.62 0.58 -3.02
N TYR A 62 -2.67 -0.36 -3.11
CA TYR A 62 -2.44 -1.45 -2.15
C TYR A 62 -1.03 -1.42 -1.52
N GLY A 63 -0.30 -0.32 -1.70
CA GLY A 63 1.08 -0.17 -1.19
C GLY A 63 1.25 -0.32 0.34
N LEU A 64 0.16 -0.16 1.11
CA LEU A 64 0.12 -0.53 2.53
C LEU A 64 -0.50 -1.92 2.69
N MET A 65 0.29 -2.87 3.21
CA MET A 65 -0.13 -4.27 3.32
C MET A 65 0.49 -4.96 4.52
N ALA A 66 -0.36 -5.61 5.32
CA ALA A 66 0.00 -6.51 6.40
C ALA A 66 -0.23 -7.97 5.98
N ILE A 67 0.82 -8.78 6.06
CA ILE A 67 0.79 -10.19 5.65
C ILE A 67 1.74 -10.99 6.53
N TYR A 68 1.32 -12.18 6.96
CA TYR A 68 2.20 -13.06 7.73
C TYR A 68 3.41 -13.48 6.89
N LYS A 69 4.56 -13.60 7.54
CA LYS A 69 5.81 -13.99 6.89
C LYS A 69 5.68 -15.33 6.16
N SER A 70 5.00 -16.31 6.75
CA SER A 70 4.70 -17.60 6.10
C SER A 70 3.89 -17.45 4.81
N ASP A 71 2.96 -16.49 4.78
CA ASP A 71 2.07 -16.25 3.65
C ASP A 71 2.81 -15.48 2.55
N TRP A 72 3.61 -14.49 2.93
CA TRP A 72 4.50 -13.75 2.03
C TRP A 72 5.45 -14.69 1.29
N ASP A 73 6.08 -15.63 2.00
CA ASP A 73 6.97 -16.60 1.39
C ASP A 73 6.21 -17.57 0.48
N ARG A 74 5.02 -18.02 0.90
CA ARG A 74 4.18 -18.93 0.12
C ARG A 74 3.79 -18.34 -1.23
N ILE A 75 3.45 -17.05 -1.28
CA ILE A 75 3.13 -16.37 -2.55
C ILE A 75 4.38 -15.97 -3.35
N GLY A 76 5.59 -16.08 -2.78
CA GLY A 76 6.87 -15.74 -3.44
C GLY A 76 7.35 -14.31 -3.22
N GLY A 77 6.75 -13.56 -2.31
CA GLY A 77 7.14 -12.19 -1.96
C GLY A 77 6.92 -11.16 -3.08
N MET A 78 7.67 -10.06 -3.08
CA MET A 78 7.56 -9.02 -4.11
C MET A 78 8.27 -9.44 -5.40
N ASN A 79 7.66 -9.20 -6.56
CA ASN A 79 8.29 -9.39 -7.86
C ASN A 79 9.32 -8.28 -8.13
N VAL A 80 10.49 -8.42 -7.51
CA VAL A 80 11.62 -7.49 -7.63
C VAL A 80 12.37 -7.59 -8.94
N GLU A 81 12.05 -8.57 -9.80
CA GLU A 81 12.63 -8.66 -11.14
C GLU A 81 11.91 -7.71 -12.10
N GLU A 82 10.58 -7.72 -12.07
CA GLU A 82 9.77 -6.89 -12.96
C GLU A 82 9.63 -5.44 -12.47
N PHE A 83 9.45 -5.23 -11.16
CA PHE A 83 9.11 -3.92 -10.59
C PHE A 83 10.30 -3.18 -9.98
N LYS A 84 11.52 -3.63 -10.25
CA LYS A 84 12.74 -3.07 -9.67
C LYS A 84 12.92 -1.57 -9.91
N ASP A 85 12.72 -1.17 -11.16
CA ASP A 85 13.13 0.14 -11.68
C ASP A 85 11.94 0.89 -12.31
N LYS A 86 10.71 0.58 -11.89
CA LYS A 86 9.48 1.24 -12.34
C LYS A 86 8.53 1.49 -11.17
N TRP A 87 7.71 2.53 -11.27
CA TRP A 87 6.65 2.80 -10.30
C TRP A 87 5.31 2.31 -10.83
N GLY A 88 4.65 1.43 -10.08
CA GLY A 88 3.24 1.11 -10.22
C GLY A 88 2.97 -0.27 -10.82
N GLY A 89 1.91 -0.88 -10.32
CA GLY A 89 1.43 -2.21 -10.72
C GLY A 89 1.93 -3.33 -9.82
N GLU A 90 2.98 -3.12 -9.03
CA GLU A 90 3.55 -4.13 -8.13
C GLU A 90 2.56 -4.53 -7.03
N ASP A 91 1.78 -3.55 -6.57
CA ASP A 91 0.79 -3.70 -5.51
C ASP A 91 -0.45 -4.46 -6.01
N TRP A 92 -0.85 -4.26 -7.27
CA TRP A 92 -1.88 -5.06 -7.93
C TRP A 92 -1.43 -6.48 -8.25
N GLU A 93 -0.19 -6.65 -8.75
CA GLU A 93 0.37 -7.97 -9.08
C GLU A 93 0.43 -8.89 -7.87
N ILE A 94 0.86 -8.36 -6.70
CA ILE A 94 0.88 -9.16 -5.48
C ILE A 94 -0.54 -9.46 -4.96
N CYS A 95 -1.50 -8.53 -5.14
CA CYS A 95 -2.91 -8.78 -4.81
C CYS A 95 -3.49 -9.95 -5.62
N ASP A 96 -3.18 -10.02 -6.92
CA ASP A 96 -3.61 -11.14 -7.76
C ASP A 96 -3.08 -12.47 -7.21
N ARG A 97 -1.80 -12.54 -6.82
CA ARG A 97 -1.21 -13.75 -6.22
C ARG A 97 -1.81 -14.13 -4.87
N ILE A 98 -2.13 -13.14 -4.02
CA ILE A 98 -2.82 -13.38 -2.74
C ILE A 98 -4.19 -14.02 -2.97
N LEU A 99 -4.95 -13.49 -3.92
CA LEU A 99 -6.28 -14.01 -4.27
C LEU A 99 -6.19 -15.40 -4.92
N MET A 100 -5.19 -15.64 -5.79
CA MET A 100 -4.95 -16.95 -6.41
C MET A 100 -4.54 -18.03 -5.39
N ASP A 101 -3.84 -17.66 -4.30
CA ASP A 101 -3.51 -18.55 -3.18
C ASP A 101 -4.74 -18.87 -2.31
N GLY A 102 -5.88 -18.20 -2.55
CA GLY A 102 -7.14 -18.42 -1.84
C GLY A 102 -7.27 -17.61 -0.54
N MET A 103 -6.40 -16.62 -0.31
CA MET A 103 -6.53 -15.68 0.79
C MET A 103 -7.44 -14.51 0.41
N GLU A 104 -8.04 -13.88 1.41
CA GLU A 104 -8.85 -12.67 1.26
C GLU A 104 -8.00 -11.41 1.51
N ILE A 105 -8.45 -10.29 0.94
CA ILE A 105 -7.85 -8.97 1.14
C ILE A 105 -8.87 -8.08 1.84
N GLU A 106 -8.64 -7.78 3.12
CA GLU A 106 -9.53 -6.91 3.90
C GLU A 106 -9.08 -5.45 3.83
N ARG A 107 -10.02 -4.56 3.50
CA ARG A 107 -9.79 -3.12 3.36
C ARG A 107 -10.72 -2.32 4.24
N LEU A 108 -10.17 -1.65 5.24
CA LEU A 108 -10.91 -0.79 6.16
C LEU A 108 -10.31 0.61 6.18
N LYS A 109 -11.17 1.63 6.31
CA LYS A 109 -10.76 3.01 6.50
C LYS A 109 -10.12 3.16 7.88
N MET A 110 -8.82 3.41 7.92
CA MET A 110 -8.10 3.69 9.16
C MET A 110 -8.13 5.19 9.43
N MET A 111 -8.76 5.57 10.55
CA MET A 111 -8.84 6.97 10.93
C MET A 111 -7.47 7.48 11.36
N HIS A 112 -7.14 8.71 10.96
CA HIS A 112 -5.86 9.36 11.24
C HIS A 112 -4.63 8.71 10.60
N LEU A 113 -4.82 7.83 9.61
CA LEU A 113 -3.75 7.38 8.74
C LEU A 113 -3.70 8.26 7.48
N PHE A 114 -2.63 9.03 7.33
CA PHE A 114 -2.48 10.00 6.25
C PHE A 114 -1.23 9.73 5.44
N HIS A 115 -1.31 9.92 4.12
CA HIS A 115 -0.15 9.93 3.24
C HIS A 115 0.04 11.34 2.68
N TYR A 116 1.21 11.93 2.93
CA TYR A 116 1.54 13.27 2.44
C TYR A 116 1.70 13.27 0.93
N PHE A 117 1.18 14.31 0.27
CA PHE A 117 1.37 14.47 -1.16
C PHE A 117 2.86 14.51 -1.50
N HIS A 118 3.27 13.72 -2.47
CA HIS A 118 4.56 13.85 -3.13
C HIS A 118 4.40 13.64 -4.64
N THR A 119 5.29 14.28 -5.41
CA THR A 119 5.32 14.16 -6.86
C THR A 119 6.08 12.91 -7.28
N LYS A 120 5.61 12.25 -8.34
CA LYS A 120 6.35 11.17 -9.01
C LYS A 120 7.43 11.68 -9.97
N LYS A 121 7.54 13.01 -10.14
CA LYS A 121 8.49 13.60 -11.09
C LYS A 121 9.93 13.25 -10.69
N GLY A 122 10.67 12.66 -11.64
CA GLY A 122 12.06 12.26 -11.44
C GLY A 122 12.26 10.90 -10.77
N LEU A 123 11.17 10.17 -10.48
CA LEU A 123 11.22 8.82 -9.94
C LEU A 123 10.98 7.81 -11.06
N TRP A 124 12.00 7.02 -11.38
CA TRP A 124 11.89 5.84 -12.26
C TRP A 124 11.18 6.08 -13.61
N THR A 125 11.30 7.29 -14.16
CA THR A 125 10.77 7.67 -15.48
C THR A 125 11.76 7.28 -16.57
N SER A 126 11.46 6.23 -17.32
CA SER A 126 12.00 6.04 -18.67
C SER A 126 11.30 7.00 -19.64
N ALA A 127 12.03 7.54 -20.61
CA ALA A 127 11.57 8.60 -21.53
C ALA A 127 10.31 8.25 -22.36
N SER A 128 9.84 7.01 -22.31
CA SER A 128 8.66 6.50 -23.01
C SER A 128 7.35 6.62 -22.22
N ASN A 129 7.37 6.86 -20.90
CA ASN A 129 6.15 6.90 -20.07
C ASN A 129 5.69 8.32 -19.73
N THR A 130 5.73 9.22 -20.71
CA THR A 130 5.03 10.51 -20.61
C THR A 130 3.54 10.33 -20.92
N ILE A 131 2.89 9.37 -20.26
CA ILE A 131 1.44 9.43 -20.11
C ILE A 131 1.23 10.18 -18.80
N GLN A 132 0.89 11.45 -18.96
CA GLN A 132 0.39 12.33 -17.93
C GLN A 132 -0.55 11.53 -17.01
N ASP A 133 -0.27 11.51 -15.70
CA ASP A 133 -1.14 10.91 -14.69
C ASP A 133 -2.48 11.67 -14.74
N GLN A 134 -3.39 11.20 -15.60
CA GLN A 134 -4.71 11.80 -15.81
C GLN A 134 -5.66 11.52 -14.64
N SER A 135 -5.23 10.83 -13.58
CA SER A 135 -6.05 10.63 -12.39
C SER A 135 -6.40 11.93 -11.67
N GLU A 136 -5.67 13.02 -11.92
CA GLU A 136 -6.03 14.37 -11.47
C GLU A 136 -7.06 15.07 -12.38
N GLN A 137 -7.31 14.58 -13.60
CA GLN A 137 -8.13 15.25 -14.61
C GLN A 137 -9.61 14.81 -14.62
N TYR A 138 -9.97 13.73 -13.90
CA TYR A 138 -11.33 13.20 -13.87
C TYR A 138 -12.24 13.79 -12.78
N TRP A 139 -11.77 14.79 -12.01
CA TRP A 139 -12.51 15.28 -10.84
C TRP A 139 -12.52 16.80 -10.68
N LEU A 140 -12.65 17.53 -11.80
CA LEU A 140 -13.29 18.86 -11.79
C LEU A 140 -14.81 18.71 -11.93
#